data_AF-A0A0F3GWV5-F1
#
_entry.id   AF-A0A0F3GWV5-F1
#
_cell.length_a   1.000
_cell.length_b   1.000
_cell.length_c   1.000
_cell.angle_alpha   90.00
_cell.angle_beta   90.00
_cell.angle_gamma   90.00
#
_symmetry.space_group_name_H-M   'P 1'
#
loop_
_entity.id
_entity.type
_entity.pdbx_description
1 polymer ?
#
loop_
_entity_poly.entity_id
_entity_poly.type
_entity_poly.pdbx_seq_one_letter_code
_entity_poly.pdbx_strand_id
1 'polypeptide(L)'
;MKWFYNQKIGTKLILSFVVVSLITAAVGYIGIVSLHKLDDADTMLYEKATLAVFYTGIIGTDFQRIRVNIREAVEAEKEADQQKYLGVCKQLKEEIFKNSESYKKTLRDDEDRALFKEFFDAFTAYAIVLDKEIALATERNMVQLKELVSGDGAKAERTVYPIIKKLFEHSEKEAKAISDKNTVLAHSVSNTIITFTVIGMVLAILLGAFISRMLSVAVRKIANAADTLALGDINIDIDIDTKDEIGMLARSFQGVVDNIREAASASEKISAGDVSVVVRPKSDKDVLSISMAKVVETLNGLISEAAVLTEAAVNGRLNVRGNGDRFKGGYKEIVIGVNKTLDAVIGPLNVAARHIDRISKGDIPE
;
A
#
# COMPACT_ATOMS: atom_id res chain seq x y z
N MET A 1 -20.44 2.13 6.42
CA MET A 1 -19.89 3.26 5.62
C MET A 1 -19.79 4.54 6.44
N LYS A 2 -20.88 5.11 7.01
CA LYS A 2 -20.83 6.39 7.79
C LYS A 2 -19.79 6.43 8.92
N TRP A 3 -19.50 5.30 9.56
CA TRP A 3 -18.44 5.22 10.58
C TRP A 3 -17.06 5.60 10.03
N PHE A 4 -16.68 5.08 8.85
CA PHE A 4 -15.39 5.38 8.23
C PHE A 4 -15.27 6.85 7.85
N TYR A 5 -16.33 7.44 7.28
CA TYR A 5 -16.35 8.88 6.93
C TYR A 5 -16.18 9.81 8.14
N ASN A 6 -16.59 9.37 9.33
CA ASN A 6 -16.46 10.16 10.56
C ASN A 6 -15.14 9.95 11.31
N GLN A 7 -14.26 9.06 10.84
CA GLN A 7 -12.93 8.90 11.42
C GLN A 7 -12.00 10.04 11.03
N LYS A 8 -11.02 10.31 11.90
CA LYS A 8 -9.94 11.25 11.62
C LYS A 8 -9.20 10.89 10.32
N ILE A 9 -8.74 11.88 9.56
CA ILE A 9 -7.98 11.68 8.32
C ILE A 9 -6.77 10.77 8.54
N GLY A 10 -6.02 11.01 9.63
CA GLY A 10 -4.88 10.16 9.99
C GLY A 10 -5.27 8.70 10.20
N THR A 11 -6.38 8.44 10.90
CA THR A 11 -6.91 7.09 11.12
C THR A 11 -7.33 6.42 9.81
N LYS A 12 -7.98 7.16 8.90
CA LYS A 12 -8.38 6.64 7.57
C LYS A 12 -7.16 6.22 6.75
N LEU A 13 -6.12 7.05 6.73
CA LEU A 13 -4.87 6.75 6.02
C LEU A 13 -4.16 5.56 6.64
N ILE A 14 -3.98 5.53 7.96
CA ILE A 14 -3.32 4.41 8.65
C ILE A 14 -4.09 3.11 8.40
N LEU A 15 -5.41 3.10 8.52
CA LEU A 15 -6.22 1.90 8.25
C LEU A 15 -5.99 1.40 6.81
N SER A 16 -5.90 2.32 5.85
CA SER A 16 -5.64 1.96 4.46
C SER A 16 -4.26 1.37 4.22
N PHE A 17 -3.23 1.96 4.85
CA PHE A 17 -1.88 1.42 4.79
C PHE A 17 -1.78 0.08 5.48
N VAL A 18 -2.46 -0.12 6.61
CA VAL A 18 -2.51 -1.42 7.30
C VAL A 18 -3.13 -2.48 6.39
N VAL A 19 -4.23 -2.17 5.69
CA VAL A 19 -4.83 -3.11 4.74
C VAL A 19 -3.86 -3.47 3.61
N VAL A 20 -3.18 -2.49 3.02
CA VAL A 20 -2.16 -2.73 1.98
C VAL A 20 -0.99 -3.56 2.52
N SER A 21 -0.50 -3.25 3.72
CA SER A 21 0.57 -4.00 4.37
C SER A 21 0.17 -5.45 4.67
N LEU A 22 -1.08 -5.69 5.09
CA LEU A 22 -1.61 -7.05 5.31
C LEU A 22 -1.69 -7.85 4.01
N ILE A 23 -2.12 -7.21 2.91
CA ILE A 23 -2.11 -7.83 1.58
C ILE A 23 -0.68 -8.22 1.19
N THR A 24 0.28 -7.30 1.33
CA THR A 24 1.69 -7.57 1.05
C THR A 24 2.25 -8.70 1.91
N ALA A 25 1.93 -8.71 3.21
CA ALA A 25 2.34 -9.78 4.13
C ALA A 25 1.75 -11.14 3.74
N ALA A 26 0.49 -11.18 3.31
CA ALA A 26 -0.16 -12.39 2.84
C ALA A 26 0.50 -12.92 1.55
N VAL A 27 0.80 -12.06 0.59
CA VAL A 27 1.53 -12.42 -0.64
C VAL A 27 2.93 -12.97 -0.30
N GLY A 28 3.65 -12.29 0.59
CA GLY A 28 4.97 -12.74 1.06
C GLY A 28 4.91 -14.09 1.76
N TYR A 29 3.92 -14.31 2.63
CA TYR A 29 3.71 -15.58 3.31
C TYR A 29 3.41 -16.72 2.32
N ILE A 30 2.52 -16.49 1.35
CA ILE A 30 2.22 -17.46 0.29
C ILE A 30 3.48 -17.77 -0.52
N GLY A 31 4.30 -16.75 -0.82
CA GLY A 31 5.58 -16.93 -1.50
C GLY A 31 6.53 -17.84 -0.75
N ILE A 32 6.73 -17.61 0.56
CA ILE A 32 7.60 -18.42 1.41
C ILE A 32 7.10 -19.87 1.50
N VAL A 33 5.81 -20.08 1.77
CA VAL A 33 5.22 -21.42 1.85
C VAL A 33 5.38 -22.17 0.53
N SER A 34 5.24 -21.47 -0.60
CA SER A 34 5.39 -22.08 -1.92
C SER A 34 6.84 -22.42 -2.25
N LEU A 35 7.81 -21.61 -1.80
CA LEU A 35 9.23 -21.90 -1.94
C LEU A 35 9.62 -23.15 -1.14
N HIS A 36 9.15 -23.30 0.11
CA HIS A 36 9.42 -24.52 0.88
C HIS A 36 8.85 -25.77 0.22
N LYS A 37 7.65 -25.70 -0.38
CA LYS A 37 7.10 -26.83 -1.13
C LYS A 37 7.96 -27.23 -2.35
N LEU A 38 8.55 -26.24 -3.00
CA LEU A 38 9.43 -26.47 -4.15
C LEU A 38 10.77 -27.06 -3.69
N ASP A 39 11.30 -26.58 -2.57
CA ASP A 39 12.51 -27.10 -1.91
C ASP A 39 12.34 -28.56 -1.45
N ASP A 40 11.21 -28.90 -0.83
CA ASP A 40 10.87 -30.28 -0.47
C ASP A 40 10.79 -31.19 -1.70
N ALA A 41 10.20 -30.69 -2.79
CA ALA A 41 10.06 -31.42 -4.04
C ALA A 41 11.41 -31.61 -4.77
N ASP A 42 12.32 -30.64 -4.68
CA ASP A 42 13.68 -30.73 -5.21
C ASP A 42 14.54 -31.68 -4.38
N THR A 43 14.44 -31.59 -3.06
CA THR A 43 15.08 -32.54 -2.13
C THR A 43 14.62 -33.97 -2.42
N MET A 44 13.32 -34.18 -2.64
CA MET A 44 12.78 -35.49 -3.02
C MET A 44 13.32 -35.96 -4.38
N LEU A 45 13.40 -35.08 -5.38
CA LEU A 45 13.98 -35.41 -6.68
C LEU A 45 15.44 -35.87 -6.54
N TYR A 46 16.24 -35.15 -5.77
CA TYR A 46 17.64 -35.51 -5.55
C TYR A 46 17.80 -36.79 -4.73
N GLU A 47 17.30 -36.79 -3.49
CA GLU A 47 17.56 -37.86 -2.52
C GLU A 47 16.90 -39.19 -2.89
N LYS A 48 15.74 -39.15 -3.54
CA LYS A 48 14.94 -40.35 -3.81
C LYS A 48 14.99 -40.81 -5.26
N ALA A 49 15.25 -39.94 -6.23
CA ALA A 49 15.25 -40.33 -7.64
C ALA A 49 16.62 -40.22 -8.31
N THR A 50 17.31 -39.09 -8.19
CA THR A 50 18.64 -38.91 -8.80
C THR A 50 19.67 -39.85 -8.19
N LEU A 51 19.70 -40.00 -6.86
CA LEU A 51 20.58 -40.97 -6.21
C LEU A 51 20.24 -42.42 -6.57
N ALA A 52 18.97 -42.75 -6.82
CA ALA A 52 18.56 -44.07 -7.26
C ALA A 52 19.18 -44.42 -8.64
N VAL A 53 19.12 -43.48 -9.59
CA VAL A 53 19.78 -43.59 -10.91
C VAL A 53 21.30 -43.71 -10.77
N PHE A 54 21.92 -42.90 -9.91
CA PHE A 54 23.35 -42.94 -9.67
C PHE A 54 23.82 -44.30 -9.15
N TYR A 55 23.17 -44.83 -8.09
CA TYR A 55 23.56 -46.11 -7.51
C TYR A 55 23.33 -47.28 -8.47
N THR A 56 22.21 -47.30 -9.21
CA THR A 56 21.95 -48.34 -10.22
C THR A 56 22.97 -48.30 -11.36
N GLY A 57 23.39 -47.10 -11.79
CA GLY A 57 24.45 -46.93 -12.78
C GLY A 57 25.83 -47.44 -12.31
N ILE A 58 26.23 -47.11 -11.07
CA ILE A 58 27.49 -47.61 -10.50
C ILE A 58 27.43 -49.13 -10.28
N ILE A 59 26.36 -49.67 -9.70
CA ILE A 59 26.16 -51.11 -9.52
C ILE A 59 26.27 -51.85 -10.86
N GLY A 60 25.63 -51.32 -11.91
CA GLY A 60 25.73 -51.91 -13.25
C GLY A 60 27.13 -51.86 -13.82
N THR A 61 27.86 -50.77 -13.60
CA THR A 61 29.26 -50.61 -14.03
C THR A 61 30.18 -51.58 -13.30
N ASP A 62 30.09 -51.64 -11.98
CA ASP A 62 30.90 -52.53 -11.13
C ASP A 62 30.63 -53.99 -11.46
N PHE A 63 29.35 -54.34 -11.70
CA PHE A 63 28.98 -55.68 -12.14
C PHE A 63 29.64 -56.03 -13.48
N GLN A 64 29.61 -55.16 -14.49
CA GLN A 64 30.33 -55.42 -15.75
C GLN A 64 31.83 -55.51 -15.55
N ARG A 65 32.42 -54.70 -14.66
CA ARG A 65 33.85 -54.77 -14.35
C ARG A 65 34.22 -56.10 -13.69
N ILE A 66 33.39 -56.65 -12.80
CA ILE A 66 33.60 -58.00 -12.26
C ILE A 66 33.63 -59.02 -13.40
N ARG A 67 32.65 -58.98 -14.32
CA ARG A 67 32.57 -59.90 -15.47
C ARG A 67 33.80 -59.83 -16.38
N VAL A 68 34.35 -58.64 -16.59
CA VAL A 68 35.59 -58.47 -17.37
C VAL A 68 36.78 -59.03 -16.60
N ASN A 69 36.95 -58.64 -15.33
CA ASN A 69 38.11 -59.05 -14.53
C ASN A 69 38.13 -60.56 -14.28
N ILE A 70 36.98 -61.24 -14.13
CA ILE A 70 36.97 -62.70 -13.99
C ILE A 70 37.41 -63.40 -15.27
N ARG A 71 37.06 -62.88 -16.45
CA ARG A 71 37.53 -63.40 -17.75
C ARG A 71 39.03 -63.17 -17.93
N GLU A 72 39.51 -61.97 -17.63
CA GLU A 72 40.94 -61.65 -17.64
C GLU A 72 41.72 -62.54 -16.65
N ALA A 73 41.15 -62.87 -15.49
CA ALA A 73 41.75 -63.79 -14.52
C ALA A 73 41.83 -65.24 -15.04
N VAL A 74 40.89 -65.66 -15.89
CA VAL A 74 40.89 -66.98 -16.54
C VAL A 74 41.96 -67.07 -17.64
N GLU A 75 42.23 -65.96 -18.31
CA GLU A 75 43.19 -65.86 -19.42
C GLU A 75 44.60 -65.45 -18.97
N ALA A 76 44.76 -64.95 -17.75
CA ALA A 76 46.03 -64.51 -17.20
C ALA A 76 47.09 -65.62 -17.18
N GLU A 77 48.23 -65.36 -17.82
CA GLU A 77 49.38 -66.27 -17.83
C GLU A 77 50.19 -66.21 -16.53
N LYS A 78 50.24 -65.02 -15.90
CA LYS A 78 51.01 -64.77 -14.67
C LYS A 78 50.12 -64.76 -13.45
N GLU A 79 50.60 -65.40 -12.39
CA GLU A 79 49.91 -65.45 -11.09
C GLU A 79 49.66 -64.06 -10.50
N ALA A 80 50.63 -63.16 -10.62
CA ALA A 80 50.51 -61.80 -10.12
C ALA A 80 49.37 -61.03 -10.81
N ASP A 81 49.20 -61.22 -12.12
CA ASP A 81 48.12 -60.58 -12.89
C ASP A 81 46.76 -61.19 -12.55
N GLN A 82 46.69 -62.52 -12.41
CA GLN A 82 45.48 -63.22 -11.96
C GLN A 82 45.04 -62.74 -10.58
N GLN A 83 45.94 -62.71 -9.59
CA GLN A 83 45.62 -62.24 -8.24
C GLN A 83 45.17 -60.78 -8.23
N LYS A 84 45.74 -59.92 -9.08
CA LYS A 84 45.31 -58.53 -9.24
C LYS A 84 43.85 -58.46 -9.72
N TYR A 85 43.49 -59.20 -10.77
CA TYR A 85 42.12 -59.21 -11.28
C TYR A 85 41.11 -59.80 -10.28
N LEU A 86 41.47 -60.88 -9.58
CA LEU A 86 40.63 -61.44 -8.52
C LEU A 86 40.46 -60.47 -7.33
N GLY A 87 41.50 -59.72 -6.99
CA GLY A 87 41.43 -58.67 -5.97
C GLY A 87 40.43 -57.57 -6.34
N VAL A 88 40.43 -57.14 -7.61
CA VAL A 88 39.44 -56.20 -8.14
C VAL A 88 38.02 -56.79 -8.07
N CYS A 89 37.82 -58.07 -8.42
CA CYS A 89 36.52 -58.71 -8.29
C CYS A 89 35.99 -58.71 -6.84
N LYS A 90 36.85 -59.01 -5.86
CA LYS A 90 36.49 -58.98 -4.43
C LYS A 90 36.08 -57.57 -3.99
N GLN A 91 36.87 -56.57 -4.35
CA GLN A 91 36.58 -55.17 -4.03
C GLN A 91 35.24 -54.71 -4.63
N LEU A 92 35.03 -54.95 -5.92
CA LEU A 92 33.81 -54.54 -6.61
C LEU A 92 32.57 -55.26 -6.04
N LYS A 93 32.70 -56.53 -5.65
CA LYS A 93 31.62 -57.27 -4.98
C LYS A 93 31.20 -56.56 -3.68
N GLU A 94 32.15 -56.15 -2.85
CA GLU A 94 31.90 -55.41 -1.62
C GLU A 94 31.29 -54.02 -1.89
N GLU A 95 31.78 -53.32 -2.91
CA GLU A 95 31.25 -52.03 -3.35
C GLU A 95 29.79 -52.14 -3.82
N ILE A 96 29.43 -53.19 -4.56
CA ILE A 96 28.03 -53.44 -4.95
C ILE A 96 27.14 -53.64 -3.74
N PHE A 97 27.53 -54.44 -2.74
CA PHE A 97 26.73 -54.59 -1.52
C PHE A 97 26.58 -53.27 -0.76
N LYS A 98 27.65 -52.48 -0.64
CA LYS A 98 27.61 -51.15 -0.02
C LYS A 98 26.71 -50.17 -0.76
N ASN A 99 26.79 -50.13 -2.08
CA ASN A 99 25.96 -49.29 -2.93
C ASN A 99 24.49 -49.75 -2.92
N SER A 100 24.24 -51.06 -2.78
CA SER A 100 22.90 -51.63 -2.62
C SER A 100 22.22 -51.16 -1.34
N GLU A 101 22.94 -51.11 -0.22
CA GLU A 101 22.42 -50.54 1.04
C GLU A 101 22.17 -49.02 0.94
N SER A 102 22.94 -48.32 0.11
CA SER A 102 22.71 -46.89 -0.15
C SER A 102 21.48 -46.68 -1.04
N TYR A 103 21.33 -47.49 -2.11
CA TYR A 103 20.15 -47.52 -2.96
C TYR A 103 18.88 -47.84 -2.19
N LYS A 104 18.94 -48.75 -1.21
CA LYS A 104 17.81 -49.10 -0.35
C LYS A 104 17.18 -47.90 0.38
N LYS A 105 17.96 -46.84 0.65
CA LYS A 105 17.46 -45.59 1.26
C LYS A 105 16.68 -44.70 0.28
N THR A 106 16.80 -44.97 -1.01
CA THR A 106 16.14 -44.23 -2.09
C THR A 106 14.77 -44.83 -2.46
N LEU A 107 14.47 -46.08 -2.06
CA LEU A 107 13.22 -46.78 -2.36
C LEU A 107 11.98 -45.95 -1.94
N ARG A 108 11.00 -45.84 -2.84
CA ARG A 108 9.80 -45.03 -2.63
C ARG A 108 8.54 -45.87 -2.58
N ASP A 109 8.34 -46.75 -3.56
CA ASP A 109 7.09 -47.50 -3.71
C ASP A 109 7.28 -49.03 -3.64
N ASP A 110 6.19 -49.76 -3.86
CA ASP A 110 6.18 -51.22 -3.79
C ASP A 110 6.87 -51.87 -5.00
N GLU A 111 6.89 -51.19 -6.15
CA GLU A 111 7.57 -51.68 -7.37
C GLU A 111 9.09 -51.56 -7.18
N ASP A 112 9.58 -50.43 -6.67
CA ASP A 112 10.97 -50.21 -6.25
C ASP A 112 11.46 -51.34 -5.32
N ARG A 113 10.67 -51.63 -4.27
CA ARG A 113 11.02 -52.65 -3.27
C ARG A 113 11.05 -54.05 -3.89
N ALA A 114 10.12 -54.36 -4.80
CA ALA A 114 10.08 -55.64 -5.48
C ALA A 114 11.28 -55.82 -6.41
N LEU A 115 11.60 -54.81 -7.23
CA LEU A 115 12.75 -54.84 -8.15
C LEU A 115 14.09 -54.89 -7.40
N PHE A 116 14.21 -54.13 -6.30
CA PHE A 116 15.39 -54.19 -5.45
C PHE A 116 15.58 -55.56 -4.83
N LYS A 117 14.51 -56.18 -4.32
CA LYS A 117 14.57 -57.54 -3.77
C LYS A 117 14.99 -58.55 -4.84
N GLU A 118 14.40 -58.47 -6.02
CA GLU A 118 14.74 -59.33 -7.17
C GLU A 118 16.23 -59.21 -7.53
N PHE A 119 16.75 -57.97 -7.59
CA PHE A 119 18.17 -57.70 -7.81
C PHE A 119 19.05 -58.25 -6.69
N PHE A 120 18.71 -57.96 -5.43
CA PHE A 120 19.54 -58.33 -4.28
C PHE A 120 19.65 -59.84 -4.13
N ASP A 121 18.55 -60.57 -4.33
CA ASP A 121 18.53 -62.04 -4.29
C ASP A 121 19.36 -62.62 -5.45
N ALA A 122 19.19 -62.10 -6.67
CA ALA A 122 19.93 -62.55 -7.85
C ALA A 122 21.44 -62.27 -7.73
N PHE A 123 21.82 -61.09 -7.25
CA PHE A 123 23.21 -60.72 -7.04
C PHE A 123 23.84 -61.52 -5.89
N THR A 124 23.10 -61.83 -4.82
CA THR A 124 23.59 -62.69 -3.73
C THR A 124 23.88 -64.10 -4.25
N ALA A 125 23.00 -64.65 -5.10
CA ALA A 125 23.24 -65.93 -5.75
C ALA A 125 24.47 -65.88 -6.67
N TYR A 126 24.65 -64.81 -7.45
CA TYR A 126 25.85 -64.59 -8.27
C TYR A 126 27.12 -64.46 -7.42
N ALA A 127 27.08 -63.74 -6.31
CA ALA A 127 28.21 -63.55 -5.40
C ALA A 127 28.74 -64.88 -4.85
N ILE A 128 27.85 -65.84 -4.57
CA ILE A 128 28.24 -67.20 -4.16
C ILE A 128 28.98 -67.93 -5.29
N VAL A 129 28.54 -67.78 -6.54
CA VAL A 129 29.23 -68.36 -7.70
C VAL A 129 30.58 -67.70 -7.92
N LEU A 130 30.64 -66.37 -7.84
CA LEU A 130 31.86 -65.59 -7.94
C LEU A 130 32.89 -66.00 -6.88
N ASP A 131 32.46 -66.23 -5.63
CA ASP A 131 33.37 -66.70 -4.56
C ASP A 131 33.95 -68.08 -4.85
N LYS A 132 33.17 -68.98 -5.49
CA LYS A 132 33.68 -70.27 -5.97
C LYS A 132 34.66 -70.10 -7.13
N GLU A 133 34.37 -69.22 -8.09
CA GLU A 133 35.29 -68.91 -9.20
C GLU A 133 36.62 -68.35 -8.68
N ILE A 134 36.57 -67.42 -7.72
CA ILE A 134 37.75 -66.86 -7.07
C ILE A 134 38.54 -67.95 -6.32
N ALA A 135 37.86 -68.85 -5.60
CA ALA A 135 38.50 -69.95 -4.88
C ALA A 135 39.21 -70.90 -5.86
N LEU A 136 38.54 -71.35 -6.92
CA LEU A 136 39.11 -72.22 -7.95
C LEU A 136 40.29 -71.57 -8.68
N ALA A 137 40.22 -70.27 -8.94
CA ALA A 137 41.33 -69.52 -9.52
C ALA A 137 42.53 -69.44 -8.55
N THR A 138 42.29 -69.26 -7.25
CA THR A 138 43.33 -69.24 -6.21
C THR A 138 43.98 -70.62 -6.03
N GLU A 139 43.19 -71.69 -6.11
CA GLU A 139 43.64 -73.09 -6.06
C GLU A 139 44.29 -73.57 -7.37
N ARG A 140 44.33 -72.72 -8.40
CA ARG A 140 44.85 -73.01 -9.75
C ARG A 140 44.14 -74.15 -10.48
N ASN A 141 42.88 -74.39 -10.15
CA ASN A 141 42.06 -75.39 -10.81
C ASN A 141 41.40 -74.83 -12.09
N MET A 142 42.22 -74.59 -13.11
CA MET A 142 41.82 -73.84 -14.32
C MET A 142 40.78 -74.57 -15.18
N VAL A 143 40.69 -75.91 -15.10
CA VAL A 143 39.70 -76.70 -15.83
C VAL A 143 38.31 -76.45 -15.25
N GLN A 144 38.15 -76.64 -13.94
CA GLN A 144 36.87 -76.42 -13.25
C GLN A 144 36.50 -74.94 -13.24
N LEU A 145 37.48 -74.03 -13.15
CA LEU A 145 37.23 -72.59 -13.26
C LEU A 145 36.61 -72.23 -14.62
N LYS A 146 37.20 -72.71 -15.73
CA LYS A 146 36.67 -72.44 -17.08
C LYS A 146 35.26 -73.02 -17.26
N GLU A 147 35.03 -74.23 -16.77
CA GLU A 147 33.72 -74.87 -16.80
C GLU A 147 32.68 -74.07 -15.98
N LEU A 148 33.04 -73.62 -14.77
CA LEU A 148 32.16 -72.84 -13.92
C LEU A 148 31.83 -71.48 -14.53
N VAL A 149 32.85 -70.75 -15.00
CA VAL A 149 32.69 -69.41 -15.61
C VAL A 149 31.85 -69.47 -16.89
N SER A 150 32.09 -70.46 -17.76
CA SER A 150 31.33 -70.60 -19.02
C SER A 150 29.95 -71.25 -18.83
N GLY A 151 29.75 -71.97 -17.72
CA GLY A 151 28.50 -72.64 -17.35
C GLY A 151 27.67 -71.80 -16.39
N ASP A 152 27.70 -72.15 -15.10
CA ASP A 152 26.81 -71.57 -14.09
C ASP A 152 27.11 -70.11 -13.78
N GLY A 153 28.37 -69.67 -13.88
CA GLY A 153 28.78 -68.27 -13.83
C GLY A 153 28.10 -67.45 -14.92
N ALA A 154 28.25 -67.86 -16.19
CA ALA A 154 27.59 -67.21 -17.32
C ALA A 154 26.05 -67.22 -17.22
N LYS A 155 25.43 -68.29 -16.67
CA LYS A 155 23.98 -68.31 -16.40
C LYS A 155 23.59 -67.29 -15.34
N ALA A 156 24.31 -67.25 -14.21
CA ALA A 156 24.06 -66.29 -13.15
C ALA A 156 24.22 -64.84 -13.64
N GLU A 157 25.24 -64.57 -14.47
CA GLU A 157 25.44 -63.26 -15.10
C GLU A 157 24.25 -62.84 -15.98
N ARG A 158 23.74 -63.78 -16.80
CA ARG A 158 22.59 -63.55 -17.70
C ARG A 158 21.29 -63.29 -16.93
N THR A 159 21.18 -63.75 -15.69
CA THR A 159 20.06 -63.45 -14.80
C THR A 159 20.17 -62.06 -14.18
N VAL A 160 21.36 -61.69 -13.67
CA VAL A 160 21.54 -60.43 -12.93
C VAL A 160 21.46 -59.19 -13.84
N TYR A 161 22.09 -59.24 -15.03
CA TYR A 161 22.15 -58.08 -15.93
C TYR A 161 20.79 -57.47 -16.31
N PRO A 162 19.78 -58.24 -16.79
CA PRO A 162 18.49 -57.66 -17.16
C PRO A 162 17.76 -57.06 -15.96
N ILE A 163 17.97 -57.58 -14.74
CA ILE A 163 17.36 -57.03 -13.52
C ILE A 163 17.99 -55.68 -13.19
N ILE A 164 19.32 -55.55 -13.24
CA ILE A 164 20.01 -54.26 -13.06
C ILE A 164 19.51 -53.24 -14.10
N LYS A 165 19.41 -53.65 -15.36
CA LYS A 165 18.91 -52.78 -16.44
C LYS A 165 17.48 -52.31 -16.17
N LYS A 166 16.60 -53.22 -15.76
CA LYS A 166 15.20 -52.90 -15.40
C LYS A 166 15.12 -51.94 -14.22
N LEU A 167 15.96 -52.14 -13.19
CA LEU A 167 16.06 -51.27 -12.03
C LEU A 167 16.53 -49.85 -12.41
N PHE A 168 17.51 -49.74 -13.29
CA PHE A 168 17.98 -48.46 -13.85
C PHE A 168 16.90 -47.76 -14.68
N GLU A 169 16.29 -48.45 -15.64
CA GLU A 169 15.24 -47.90 -16.51
C GLU A 169 14.01 -47.44 -15.69
N HIS A 170 13.64 -48.19 -14.64
CA HIS A 170 12.60 -47.79 -13.71
C HIS A 170 12.99 -46.50 -12.96
N SER A 171 14.18 -46.48 -12.34
CA SER A 171 14.68 -45.31 -11.60
C SER A 171 14.78 -44.06 -12.47
N GLU A 172 15.21 -44.19 -13.73
CA GLU A 172 15.29 -43.08 -14.69
C GLU A 172 13.89 -42.54 -15.05
N LYS A 173 12.94 -43.45 -15.36
CA LYS A 173 11.56 -43.08 -15.68
C LYS A 173 10.91 -42.34 -14.52
N GLU A 174 11.14 -42.80 -13.30
CA GLU A 174 10.65 -42.18 -12.08
C GLU A 174 11.26 -40.79 -11.84
N ALA A 175 12.59 -40.65 -11.95
CA ALA A 175 13.27 -39.37 -11.83
C ALA A 175 12.73 -38.34 -12.83
N LYS A 176 12.51 -38.77 -14.08
CA LYS A 176 11.86 -37.94 -15.09
C LYS A 176 10.44 -37.54 -14.69
N ALA A 177 9.64 -38.48 -14.21
CA ALA A 177 8.27 -38.19 -13.79
C ALA A 177 8.20 -37.20 -12.62
N ILE A 178 9.13 -37.27 -11.66
CA ILE A 178 9.23 -36.25 -10.59
C ILE A 178 9.67 -34.90 -11.17
N SER A 179 10.68 -34.86 -12.04
CA SER A 179 11.14 -33.62 -12.66
C SER A 179 10.03 -32.91 -13.45
N ASP A 180 9.23 -33.67 -14.20
CA ASP A 180 8.08 -33.14 -14.95
C ASP A 180 6.99 -32.61 -13.97
N LYS A 181 6.73 -33.31 -12.86
CA LYS A 181 5.82 -32.84 -11.80
C LYS A 181 6.35 -31.57 -11.11
N ASN A 182 7.64 -31.48 -10.83
CA ASN A 182 8.27 -30.31 -10.21
C ASN A 182 8.15 -29.09 -11.14
N THR A 183 8.30 -29.28 -12.45
CA THR A 183 8.10 -28.22 -13.44
C THR A 183 6.66 -27.70 -13.42
N VAL A 184 5.66 -28.59 -13.41
CA VAL A 184 4.24 -28.20 -13.29
C VAL A 184 3.96 -27.50 -11.96
N LEU A 185 4.52 -28.00 -10.86
CA LEU A 185 4.40 -27.39 -9.53
C LEU A 185 4.99 -25.98 -9.53
N ALA A 186 6.19 -25.79 -10.09
CA ALA A 186 6.83 -24.49 -10.21
C ALA A 186 5.97 -23.49 -10.99
N HIS A 187 5.43 -23.90 -12.14
CA HIS A 187 4.51 -23.06 -12.91
C HIS A 187 3.22 -22.71 -12.13
N SER A 188 2.64 -23.69 -11.43
CA SER A 188 1.45 -23.47 -10.59
C SER A 188 1.75 -22.48 -9.44
N VAL A 189 2.91 -22.60 -8.81
CA VAL A 189 3.40 -21.69 -7.77
C VAL A 189 3.58 -20.28 -8.33
N SER A 190 4.27 -20.12 -9.47
CA SER A 190 4.46 -18.82 -10.12
C SER A 190 3.12 -18.17 -10.48
N ASN A 191 2.20 -18.91 -11.08
CA ASN A 191 0.88 -18.38 -11.46
C ASN A 191 0.07 -17.95 -10.23
N THR A 192 0.16 -18.69 -9.12
CA THR A 192 -0.51 -18.33 -7.86
C THR A 192 0.06 -17.02 -7.30
N ILE A 193 1.38 -16.88 -7.21
CA ILE A 193 2.05 -15.67 -6.72
C ILE A 193 1.69 -14.46 -7.60
N ILE A 194 1.75 -14.61 -8.92
CA ILE A 194 1.37 -13.54 -9.87
C ILE A 194 -0.08 -13.12 -9.67
N THR A 195 -1.01 -14.09 -9.57
CA THR A 195 -2.44 -13.81 -9.39
C THR A 195 -2.70 -13.01 -8.10
N PHE A 196 -2.15 -13.45 -6.97
CA PHE A 196 -2.32 -12.73 -5.70
C PHE A 196 -1.63 -11.36 -5.70
N THR A 197 -0.48 -11.23 -6.37
CA THR A 197 0.21 -9.94 -6.53
C THR A 197 -0.65 -8.96 -7.34
N VAL A 198 -1.22 -9.39 -8.47
CA VAL A 198 -2.11 -8.55 -9.29
C VAL A 198 -3.36 -8.15 -8.52
N ILE A 199 -4.00 -9.09 -7.82
CA ILE A 199 -5.17 -8.80 -6.97
C ILE A 199 -4.80 -7.77 -5.91
N GLY A 200 -3.69 -7.97 -5.21
CA GLY A 200 -3.23 -7.05 -4.17
C GLY A 200 -2.94 -5.65 -4.71
N MET A 201 -2.31 -5.55 -5.88
CA MET A 201 -2.04 -4.29 -6.56
C MET A 201 -3.34 -3.57 -6.95
N VAL A 202 -4.30 -4.27 -7.55
CA VAL A 202 -5.60 -3.70 -7.93
C VAL A 202 -6.34 -3.19 -6.70
N LEU A 203 -6.37 -3.96 -5.61
CA LEU A 203 -7.01 -3.54 -4.36
C LEU A 203 -6.33 -2.31 -3.76
N ALA A 204 -4.99 -2.24 -3.77
CA ALA A 204 -4.25 -1.08 -3.28
C ALA A 204 -4.56 0.18 -4.11
N ILE A 205 -4.62 0.06 -5.45
CA ILE A 205 -4.98 1.17 -6.34
C ILE A 205 -6.41 1.63 -6.09
N LEU A 206 -7.37 0.70 -5.99
CA LEU A 206 -8.78 1.03 -5.74
C LEU A 206 -8.96 1.72 -4.38
N LEU A 207 -8.31 1.22 -3.34
CA LEU A 207 -8.33 1.80 -2.00
C LEU A 207 -7.71 3.21 -1.98
N GLY A 208 -6.56 3.37 -2.64
CA GLY A 208 -5.87 4.64 -2.78
C GLY A 208 -6.71 5.67 -3.55
N ALA A 209 -7.27 5.28 -4.69
CA ALA A 209 -8.16 6.12 -5.49
C ALA A 209 -9.44 6.49 -4.74
N PHE A 210 -10.02 5.57 -3.98
CA PHE A 210 -11.20 5.81 -3.14
C PHE A 210 -10.94 6.86 -2.06
N ILE A 211 -9.85 6.71 -1.29
CA ILE A 211 -9.50 7.65 -0.22
C ILE A 211 -9.10 9.00 -0.78
N SER A 212 -8.28 9.01 -1.84
CA SER A 212 -7.86 10.23 -2.53
C SER A 212 -9.08 11.02 -3.03
N ARG A 213 -10.00 10.37 -3.75
CA ARG A 213 -11.22 11.01 -4.25
C ARG A 213 -12.09 11.56 -3.12
N MET A 214 -12.27 10.78 -2.04
CA MET A 214 -13.06 11.20 -0.88
C MET A 214 -12.50 12.49 -0.25
N LEU A 215 -11.18 12.57 -0.06
CA LEU A 215 -10.53 13.75 0.53
C LEU A 215 -10.53 14.94 -0.44
N SER A 216 -10.13 14.72 -1.70
CA SER A 216 -10.03 15.77 -2.70
C SER A 216 -11.36 16.46 -2.99
N VAL A 217 -12.47 15.73 -3.01
CA VAL A 217 -13.81 16.33 -3.22
C VAL A 217 -14.17 17.29 -2.09
N ALA A 218 -13.97 16.88 -0.84
CA ALA A 218 -14.35 17.71 0.31
C ALA A 218 -13.46 18.95 0.44
N VAL A 219 -12.14 18.81 0.21
CA VAL A 219 -11.21 19.96 0.17
C VAL A 219 -11.56 20.90 -0.98
N ARG A 220 -11.91 20.39 -2.17
CA ARG A 220 -12.28 21.22 -3.32
C ARG A 220 -13.58 22.00 -3.07
N LYS A 221 -14.56 21.44 -2.36
CA LYS A 221 -15.77 22.18 -1.95
C LYS A 221 -15.42 23.42 -1.10
N ILE A 222 -14.55 23.26 -0.11
CA ILE A 222 -14.11 24.37 0.75
C ILE A 222 -13.30 25.40 -0.03
N ALA A 223 -12.41 24.95 -0.93
CA ALA A 223 -11.65 25.83 -1.80
C ALA A 223 -12.57 26.68 -2.71
N ASN A 224 -13.53 26.05 -3.37
CA ASN A 224 -14.51 26.76 -4.21
C ASN A 224 -15.35 27.77 -3.41
N ALA A 225 -15.73 27.42 -2.17
CA ALA A 225 -16.42 28.34 -1.27
C ALA A 225 -15.54 29.56 -0.94
N ALA A 226 -14.25 29.35 -0.68
CA ALA A 226 -13.30 30.44 -0.46
C ALA A 226 -13.13 31.33 -1.70
N ASP A 227 -13.03 30.74 -2.89
CA ASP A 227 -12.95 31.49 -4.15
C ASP A 227 -14.22 32.33 -4.38
N THR A 228 -15.39 31.77 -4.06
CA THR A 228 -16.68 32.47 -4.17
C THR A 228 -16.75 33.65 -3.19
N LEU A 229 -16.33 33.44 -1.94
CA LEU A 229 -16.29 34.49 -0.92
C LEU A 229 -15.31 35.62 -1.30
N ALA A 230 -14.18 35.28 -1.93
CA ALA A 230 -13.20 36.25 -2.40
C ALA A 230 -13.74 37.19 -3.49
N LEU A 231 -14.76 36.75 -4.24
CA LEU A 231 -15.49 37.58 -5.21
C LEU A 231 -16.58 38.46 -4.56
N GLY A 232 -16.77 38.37 -3.24
CA GLY A 232 -17.80 39.10 -2.49
C GLY A 232 -19.17 38.42 -2.48
N ASP A 233 -19.29 37.21 -3.02
CA ASP A 233 -20.53 36.43 -2.92
C ASP A 233 -20.58 35.71 -1.57
N ILE A 234 -21.54 36.13 -0.74
CA ILE A 234 -21.76 35.64 0.62
C ILE A 234 -22.85 34.58 0.70
N ASN A 235 -23.46 34.19 -0.41
CA ASN A 235 -24.52 33.18 -0.45
C ASN A 235 -23.95 31.78 -0.70
N ILE A 236 -23.02 31.36 0.15
CA ILE A 236 -22.30 30.09 0.06
C ILE A 236 -22.92 29.10 1.06
N ASP A 237 -23.22 27.90 0.56
CA ASP A 237 -23.58 26.74 1.36
C ASP A 237 -22.50 25.66 1.26
N ILE A 238 -21.94 25.26 2.40
CA ILE A 238 -20.89 24.24 2.48
C ILE A 238 -21.49 22.96 3.06
N ASP A 239 -22.10 22.16 2.18
CA ASP A 239 -22.64 20.86 2.53
C ASP A 239 -21.53 19.81 2.71
N ILE A 240 -20.98 19.77 3.93
CA ILE A 240 -20.01 18.79 4.42
C ILE A 240 -20.45 18.30 5.81
N ASP A 241 -21.25 17.25 5.84
CA ASP A 241 -21.69 16.58 7.07
C ASP A 241 -20.73 15.45 7.48
N THR A 242 -19.53 15.81 7.95
CA THR A 242 -18.58 14.88 8.57
C THR A 242 -18.13 15.34 9.95
N LYS A 243 -17.77 14.38 10.80
CA LYS A 243 -17.23 14.64 12.15
C LYS A 243 -15.70 14.70 12.21
N ASP A 244 -15.04 14.52 11.08
CA ASP A 244 -13.58 14.53 10.96
C ASP A 244 -13.00 15.95 10.84
N GLU A 245 -11.68 16.05 10.61
CA GLU A 245 -10.98 17.31 10.45
C GLU A 245 -11.51 18.15 9.28
N ILE A 246 -12.02 17.54 8.21
CA ILE A 246 -12.62 18.27 7.10
C ILE A 246 -13.95 18.89 7.52
N GLY A 247 -14.79 18.16 8.25
CA GLY A 247 -16.04 18.70 8.78
C GLY A 247 -15.81 19.78 9.83
N MET A 248 -14.75 19.66 10.65
CA MET A 248 -14.33 20.73 11.55
C MET A 248 -13.90 21.98 10.77
N LEU A 249 -13.11 21.82 9.70
CA LEU A 249 -12.71 22.93 8.84
C LEU A 249 -13.91 23.59 8.16
N ALA A 250 -14.85 22.80 7.64
CA ALA A 250 -16.08 23.28 7.01
C ALA A 250 -16.93 24.11 7.99
N ARG A 251 -17.13 23.62 9.22
CA ARG A 251 -17.87 24.36 10.26
C ARG A 251 -17.17 25.67 10.67
N SER A 252 -15.85 25.65 10.84
CA SER A 252 -15.08 26.85 11.14
C SER A 252 -15.16 27.87 10.00
N PHE A 253 -15.09 27.42 8.75
CA PHE A 253 -15.22 28.28 7.58
C PHE A 253 -16.65 28.85 7.44
N GLN A 254 -17.68 28.05 7.73
CA GLN A 254 -19.07 28.53 7.76
C GLN A 254 -19.23 29.68 8.75
N GLY A 255 -18.60 29.61 9.93
CA GLY A 255 -18.58 30.72 10.89
C GLY A 255 -17.98 32.01 10.31
N VAL A 256 -16.98 31.92 9.43
CA VAL A 256 -16.42 33.09 8.73
C VAL A 256 -17.43 33.66 7.73
N VAL A 257 -18.07 32.81 6.92
CA VAL A 257 -19.11 33.23 5.97
C VAL A 257 -20.26 33.93 6.69
N ASP A 258 -20.72 33.37 7.81
CA ASP A 258 -21.82 33.93 8.60
C ASP A 258 -21.44 35.30 9.20
N ASN A 259 -20.18 35.47 9.65
CA ASN A 259 -19.69 36.76 10.13
C ASN A 259 -19.68 37.83 9.04
N ILE A 260 -19.20 37.48 7.83
CA ILE A 260 -19.20 38.40 6.70
C ILE A 260 -20.63 38.73 6.25
N ARG A 261 -21.53 37.75 6.27
CA ARG A 261 -22.94 37.94 5.93
C ARG A 261 -23.66 38.88 6.89
N GLU A 262 -23.39 38.76 8.19
CA GLU A 262 -23.91 39.68 9.21
C GLU A 262 -23.39 41.10 9.02
N ALA A 263 -22.09 41.26 8.76
CA ALA A 263 -21.50 42.57 8.47
C ALA A 263 -22.05 43.18 7.17
N ALA A 264 -22.22 42.40 6.11
CA ALA A 264 -22.82 42.85 4.86
C ALA A 264 -24.27 43.33 5.08
N SER A 265 -25.08 42.57 5.83
CA SER A 265 -26.46 42.95 6.16
C SER A 265 -26.54 44.24 6.99
N ALA A 266 -25.65 44.41 7.97
CA ALA A 266 -25.57 45.65 8.73
C ALA A 266 -25.18 46.83 7.83
N SER A 267 -24.23 46.65 6.91
CA SER A 267 -23.79 47.67 5.96
C SER A 267 -24.93 48.08 5.02
N GLU A 268 -25.69 47.11 4.52
CA GLU A 268 -26.86 47.34 3.64
C GLU A 268 -27.92 48.20 4.34
N LYS A 269 -28.27 47.86 5.59
CA LYS A 269 -29.22 48.65 6.40
C LYS A 269 -28.71 50.07 6.68
N ILE A 270 -27.44 50.23 7.04
CA ILE A 270 -26.82 51.55 7.23
C ILE A 270 -26.89 52.36 5.92
N SER A 271 -26.62 51.73 4.78
CA SER A 271 -26.69 52.40 3.47
C SER A 271 -28.11 52.84 3.10
N ALA A 272 -29.13 52.12 3.58
CA ALA A 272 -30.53 52.47 3.44
C ALA A 272 -30.99 53.57 4.44
N GLY A 273 -30.09 54.08 5.28
CA GLY A 273 -30.39 55.09 6.29
C GLY A 273 -30.96 54.53 7.59
N ASP A 274 -31.03 53.20 7.74
CA ASP A 274 -31.43 52.57 9.00
C ASP A 274 -30.24 52.53 9.98
N VAL A 275 -30.17 53.56 10.81
CA VAL A 275 -29.16 53.71 11.88
C VAL A 275 -29.60 53.08 13.21
N SER A 276 -30.72 52.34 13.23
CA SER A 276 -31.17 51.58 14.41
C SER A 276 -30.44 50.24 14.57
N VAL A 277 -29.63 49.86 13.58
CA VAL A 277 -28.86 48.61 13.58
C VAL A 277 -27.83 48.58 14.70
N VAL A 278 -27.94 47.58 15.56
CA VAL A 278 -26.96 47.31 16.61
C VAL A 278 -25.90 46.35 16.10
N VAL A 279 -24.72 46.87 15.76
CA VAL A 279 -23.55 46.06 15.42
C VAL A 279 -22.83 45.65 16.69
N ARG A 280 -22.79 44.36 17.01
CA ARG A 280 -22.13 43.82 18.21
C ARG A 280 -20.78 43.22 17.87
N PRO A 281 -19.66 43.78 18.37
CA PRO A 281 -18.34 43.17 18.19
C PRO A 281 -18.27 41.77 18.79
N LYS A 282 -17.70 40.81 18.05
CA LYS A 282 -17.55 39.42 18.52
C LYS A 282 -16.31 39.19 19.37
N SER A 283 -15.30 40.05 19.21
CA SER A 283 -14.06 40.07 20.00
C SER A 283 -13.52 41.50 20.05
N ASP A 284 -12.66 41.77 21.01
CA ASP A 284 -11.79 42.95 21.09
C ASP A 284 -10.97 43.23 19.81
N LYS A 285 -10.78 42.22 18.95
CA LYS A 285 -10.06 42.30 17.68
C LYS A 285 -10.96 42.37 16.46
N ASP A 286 -12.27 42.43 16.64
CA ASP A 286 -13.25 42.52 15.55
C ASP A 286 -13.30 43.95 14.98
N VAL A 287 -12.26 44.31 14.23
CA VAL A 287 -12.07 45.66 13.68
C VAL A 287 -13.27 46.09 12.82
N LEU A 288 -13.85 45.17 12.06
CA LEU A 288 -14.98 45.45 11.18
C LEU A 288 -16.21 45.88 11.98
N SER A 289 -16.66 45.04 12.92
CA SER A 289 -17.84 45.35 13.74
C SER A 289 -17.63 46.59 14.61
N ILE A 290 -16.43 46.76 15.18
CA ILE A 290 -16.07 47.95 15.98
C ILE A 290 -16.17 49.22 15.11
N SER A 291 -15.67 49.16 13.87
CA SER A 291 -15.67 50.31 12.97
C SER A 291 -17.08 50.64 12.49
N MET A 292 -17.89 49.64 12.17
CA MET A 292 -19.30 49.81 11.78
C MET A 292 -20.13 50.38 12.94
N ALA A 293 -19.97 49.88 14.17
CA ALA A 293 -20.64 50.42 15.35
C ALA A 293 -20.32 51.92 15.54
N LYS A 294 -19.06 52.30 15.35
CA LYS A 294 -18.62 53.70 15.42
C LYS A 294 -19.20 54.57 14.30
N VAL A 295 -19.38 54.03 13.10
CA VAL A 295 -20.08 54.71 11.99
C VAL A 295 -21.53 54.96 12.39
N VAL A 296 -22.24 53.95 12.89
CA VAL A 296 -23.63 54.08 13.36
C VAL A 296 -23.75 55.11 14.48
N GLU A 297 -22.86 55.08 15.46
CA GLU A 297 -22.80 56.07 16.55
C GLU A 297 -22.62 57.49 16.01
N THR A 298 -21.71 57.67 15.05
CA THR A 298 -21.43 58.99 14.45
C THR A 298 -22.63 59.50 13.64
N LEU A 299 -23.28 58.64 12.87
CA LEU A 299 -24.49 58.98 12.10
C LEU A 299 -25.65 59.35 13.03
N ASN A 300 -25.88 58.59 14.10
CA ASN A 300 -26.89 58.93 15.12
C ASN A 300 -26.58 60.28 15.79
N GLY A 301 -25.31 60.58 16.06
CA GLY A 301 -24.87 61.88 16.54
C GLY A 301 -25.23 63.02 15.57
N LEU A 302 -24.98 62.84 14.27
CA LEU A 302 -25.32 63.84 13.25
C LEU A 302 -26.83 64.05 13.12
N ILE A 303 -27.61 62.98 13.12
CA ILE A 303 -29.08 63.05 13.09
C ILE A 303 -29.60 63.80 14.31
N SER A 304 -29.06 63.51 15.50
CA SER A 304 -29.41 64.23 16.72
C SER A 304 -29.06 65.71 16.65
N GLU A 305 -27.89 66.06 16.11
CA GLU A 305 -27.46 67.46 15.97
C GLU A 305 -28.35 68.22 14.98
N ALA A 306 -28.69 67.59 13.85
CA ALA A 306 -29.62 68.14 12.86
C ALA A 306 -31.03 68.34 13.45
N ALA A 307 -31.50 67.39 14.27
CA ALA A 307 -32.79 67.50 14.94
C ALA A 307 -32.82 68.69 15.92
N VAL A 308 -31.77 68.87 16.74
CA VAL A 308 -31.64 70.02 17.66
C VAL A 308 -31.66 71.34 16.90
N LEU A 309 -30.93 71.44 15.78
CA LEU A 309 -30.92 72.64 14.95
C LEU A 309 -32.27 72.91 14.29
N THR A 310 -32.92 71.87 13.79
CA THR A 310 -34.25 71.98 13.17
C THR A 310 -35.28 72.44 14.19
N GLU A 311 -35.29 71.85 15.39
CA GLU A 311 -36.17 72.24 16.48
C GLU A 311 -35.90 73.68 16.93
N ALA A 312 -34.63 74.08 17.05
CA ALA A 312 -34.28 75.46 17.37
C ALA A 312 -34.81 76.43 16.30
N ALA A 313 -34.63 76.11 15.02
CA ALA A 313 -35.09 76.92 13.90
C ALA A 313 -36.62 77.05 13.84
N VAL A 314 -37.36 75.93 14.00
CA VAL A 314 -38.83 75.93 14.03
C VAL A 314 -39.37 76.78 15.19
N ASN A 315 -38.67 76.78 16.34
CA ASN A 315 -39.01 77.61 17.49
C ASN A 315 -38.46 79.06 17.40
N GLY A 316 -37.95 79.50 16.25
CA GLY A 316 -37.43 80.85 16.03
C GLY A 316 -36.08 81.15 16.70
N ARG A 317 -35.43 80.17 17.33
CA ARG A 317 -34.10 80.28 17.95
C ARG A 317 -33.01 80.12 16.90
N LEU A 318 -32.92 81.09 15.99
CA LEU A 318 -32.00 81.02 14.85
C LEU A 318 -30.52 81.17 15.26
N ASN A 319 -30.20 81.67 16.45
CA ASN A 319 -28.82 81.82 16.92
C ASN A 319 -28.14 80.49 17.34
N VAL A 320 -28.86 79.38 17.41
CA VAL A 320 -28.30 78.07 17.78
C VAL A 320 -27.43 77.54 16.64
N ARG A 321 -26.27 76.97 16.98
CA ARG A 321 -25.30 76.39 16.04
C ARG A 321 -24.96 74.97 16.47
N GLY A 322 -24.71 74.11 15.50
CA GLY A 322 -24.33 72.73 15.73
C GLY A 322 -22.89 72.64 16.23
N ASN A 323 -22.62 71.70 17.12
CA ASN A 323 -21.29 71.50 17.68
C ASN A 323 -20.41 70.62 16.78
N GLY A 324 -19.64 71.25 15.90
CA GLY A 324 -18.73 70.56 14.98
C GLY A 324 -17.57 69.81 15.68
N ASP A 325 -17.20 70.16 16.91
CA ASP A 325 -16.06 69.54 17.61
C ASP A 325 -16.36 68.12 18.10
N ARG A 326 -17.64 67.73 18.15
CA ARG A 326 -18.06 66.35 18.43
C ARG A 326 -17.74 65.36 17.31
N PHE A 327 -17.49 65.87 16.09
CA PHE A 327 -17.30 65.07 14.89
C PHE A 327 -15.87 65.23 14.36
N LYS A 328 -15.43 64.30 13.50
CA LYS A 328 -14.09 64.32 12.89
C LYS A 328 -14.17 64.20 11.37
N GLY A 329 -13.18 64.75 10.67
CA GLY A 329 -13.07 64.68 9.20
C GLY A 329 -14.31 65.23 8.49
N GLY A 330 -14.77 64.54 7.43
CA GLY A 330 -15.94 64.96 6.65
C GLY A 330 -17.21 65.15 7.47
N TYR A 331 -17.42 64.37 8.56
CA TYR A 331 -18.57 64.56 9.43
C TYR A 331 -18.55 65.91 10.17
N LYS A 332 -17.37 66.43 10.53
CA LYS A 332 -17.21 67.77 11.11
C LYS A 332 -17.50 68.86 10.08
N GLU A 333 -17.05 68.68 8.85
CA GLU A 333 -17.28 69.61 7.75
C GLU A 333 -18.77 69.76 7.44
N ILE A 334 -19.55 68.67 7.53
CA ILE A 334 -21.03 68.72 7.40
C ILE A 334 -21.63 69.69 8.42
N VAL A 335 -21.33 69.52 9.72
CA VAL A 335 -21.90 70.38 10.77
C VAL A 335 -21.48 71.84 10.62
N ILE A 336 -20.20 72.09 10.30
CA ILE A 336 -19.70 73.44 10.05
C ILE A 336 -20.37 74.05 8.80
N GLY A 337 -20.59 73.27 7.74
CA GLY A 337 -21.29 73.69 6.54
C GLY A 337 -22.73 74.10 6.82
N VAL A 338 -23.45 73.34 7.64
CA VAL A 338 -24.81 73.69 8.11
C VAL A 338 -24.77 75.01 8.88
N ASN A 339 -23.82 75.19 9.80
CA ASN A 339 -23.67 76.44 10.54
C ASN A 339 -23.42 77.65 9.63
N LYS A 340 -22.51 77.51 8.65
CA LYS A 340 -22.25 78.58 7.66
C LYS A 340 -23.50 78.91 6.85
N THR A 341 -24.29 77.91 6.50
CA THR A 341 -25.56 78.12 5.78
C THR A 341 -26.55 78.89 6.65
N LEU A 342 -26.68 78.53 7.93
CA LEU A 342 -27.49 79.28 8.88
C LEU A 342 -26.99 80.73 9.01
N ASP A 343 -25.68 80.95 9.16
CA ASP A 343 -25.09 82.29 9.25
C ASP A 343 -25.42 83.16 8.02
N ALA A 344 -25.32 82.58 6.82
CA ALA A 344 -25.62 83.26 5.57
C ALA A 344 -27.08 83.70 5.44
N VAL A 345 -28.02 82.93 6.02
CA VAL A 345 -29.46 83.25 6.00
C VAL A 345 -29.84 84.22 7.13
N ILE A 346 -29.25 84.06 8.31
CA ILE A 346 -29.59 84.83 9.51
C ILE A 346 -29.07 86.26 9.43
N GLY A 347 -27.91 86.49 8.83
CA GLY A 347 -27.34 87.83 8.66
C GLY A 347 -28.32 88.81 8.01
N PRO A 348 -28.83 88.52 6.80
CA PRO A 348 -29.85 89.32 6.13
C PRO A 348 -31.16 89.45 6.92
N LEU A 349 -31.64 88.38 7.56
CA LEU A 349 -32.87 88.43 8.37
C LEU A 349 -32.73 89.37 9.58
N ASN A 350 -31.57 89.38 10.24
CA ASN A 350 -31.29 90.31 11.33
C ASN A 350 -31.17 91.76 10.84
N VAL A 351 -30.62 91.98 9.64
CA VAL A 351 -30.60 93.32 9.01
C VAL A 351 -32.03 93.78 8.73
N ALA A 352 -32.85 92.93 8.10
CA ALA A 352 -34.26 93.23 7.83
C ALA A 352 -35.05 93.49 9.12
N ALA A 353 -34.88 92.66 10.15
CA ALA A 353 -35.52 92.83 11.46
C ALA A 353 -35.14 94.17 12.11
N ARG A 354 -33.86 94.59 12.01
CA ARG A 354 -33.42 95.91 12.48
C ARG A 354 -34.00 97.06 11.68
N HIS A 355 -34.12 96.94 10.35
CA HIS A 355 -34.77 97.98 9.54
C HIS A 355 -36.26 98.09 9.88
N ILE A 356 -36.96 96.98 10.05
CA ILE A 356 -38.37 96.97 10.48
C ILE A 356 -38.52 97.60 11.88
N ASP A 357 -37.64 97.27 12.83
CA ASP A 357 -37.63 97.88 14.16
C ASP A 357 -37.36 99.40 14.11
N ARG A 358 -36.42 99.86 13.27
CA ARG A 358 -36.16 101.30 13.05
C ARG A 358 -37.37 102.02 12.45
N ILE A 359 -38.01 101.43 11.43
CA ILE A 359 -39.25 101.95 10.83
C ILE A 359 -40.36 102.05 11.88
N SER A 360 -40.50 101.04 12.75
CA SER A 360 -41.51 101.05 13.83
C SER A 360 -41.31 102.17 14.85
N LYS A 361 -40.07 102.68 14.98
CA LYS A 361 -39.69 103.79 15.85
C LYS A 361 -39.70 105.14 15.13
N GLY A 362 -40.18 105.20 13.88
CA GLY A 362 -40.34 106.43 13.11
C GLY A 362 -39.09 106.86 12.33
N ASP A 363 -38.04 106.04 12.29
CA ASP A 363 -36.80 106.30 11.54
C ASP A 363 -36.86 105.52 10.22
N ILE A 364 -37.15 106.22 9.11
CA ILE A 364 -37.22 105.62 7.77
C ILE A 364 -35.78 105.48 7.24
N PRO A 365 -35.25 104.25 7.11
CA PRO A 365 -33.93 104.03 6.53
C PRO A 365 -33.96 104.32 5.02
N GLU A 366 -32.89 104.90 4.47
CA GLU A 366 -32.68 104.94 3.01
C GLU A 366 -32.52 103.56 2.40
#